data_AF-A0A7W8VB36-F1
#
_entry.id   AF-A0A7W8VB36-F1
#
_cell.length_a   1.000
_cell.length_b   1.000
_cell.length_c   1.000
_cell.angle_alpha   90.00
_cell.angle_beta   90.00
_cell.angle_gamma   90.00
#
_symmetry.space_group_name_H-M   'P 1'
#
loop_
_entity.id
_entity.type
_entity.pdbx_description
1 polymer ?
#
loop_
_entity_poly.entity_id
_entity_poly.type
_entity_poly.pdbx_seq_one_letter_code
_entity_poly.pdbx_strand_id
1 'polypeptide(L)'
;MAAPVVGDWSLLPKGERGRPPVGLERMLRIYFLQQWYGLSDEGLEDALYDSIAMRAFAGIDLARENVPDATTLLKFRRLLVDHELTRKLFDEIGIELCERGLMMKEGTLVDATIFEAPPSTKNAGNSRDPEMHQAKKGNDGHFGMKAHLGVDADSGLVHSLVTTAANESDVSQAHALLHGYEREAFGDAGYTGVGKREDMKGKTVKWHVAPRRSKIKAMPEGALKELVVAVERTKAQIRARVEHPFHVVKNLFRHGKVRYKGLLKNTAQLFSLFALANLAMARNRLRPCHGSSPSGV
;
A
#
# COMPACT_ATOMS: atom_id res chain seq x y z
N MET A 1 24.25 -7.26 -21.23
CA MET A 1 25.19 -7.40 -20.09
C MET A 1 24.62 -6.59 -18.95
N ALA A 2 24.03 -7.26 -17.96
CA ALA A 2 23.47 -6.60 -16.78
C ALA A 2 24.60 -6.39 -15.76
N ALA A 3 24.82 -5.15 -15.35
CA ALA A 3 25.73 -4.85 -14.24
C ALA A 3 25.07 -5.30 -12.93
N PRO A 4 25.81 -5.92 -11.99
CA PRO A 4 25.25 -6.30 -10.71
C PRO A 4 25.02 -5.04 -9.87
N VAL A 5 23.77 -4.80 -9.47
CA VAL A 5 23.43 -3.78 -8.47
C VAL A 5 23.76 -4.36 -7.09
N VAL A 6 25.03 -4.30 -6.72
CA VAL A 6 25.43 -4.47 -5.32
C VAL A 6 24.99 -3.21 -4.60
N GLY A 7 23.84 -3.27 -3.92
CA GLY A 7 23.42 -2.20 -3.01
C GLY A 7 24.53 -1.95 -2.00
N ASP A 8 25.04 -0.73 -1.94
CA ASP A 8 26.05 -0.36 -0.95
C ASP A 8 25.37 -0.22 0.42
N TRP A 9 25.35 -1.32 1.17
CA TRP A 9 24.75 -1.44 2.51
C TRP A 9 25.66 -0.89 3.63
N SER A 10 26.67 -0.09 3.30
CA SER A 10 27.68 0.45 4.24
C SER A 10 27.19 1.60 5.13
N LEU A 11 25.92 2.00 5.04
CA LEU A 11 25.36 3.20 5.68
C LEU A 11 25.03 3.08 7.18
N LEU A 12 25.29 1.94 7.82
CA LEU A 12 25.06 1.77 9.25
C LEU A 12 26.31 2.08 10.07
N PRO A 13 26.18 2.84 11.18
CA PRO A 13 27.30 3.05 12.08
C PRO A 13 27.77 1.71 12.65
N LYS A 14 29.01 1.32 12.30
CA LYS A 14 29.74 0.24 12.97
C LYS A 14 30.08 0.73 14.38
N GLY A 15 29.21 0.42 15.35
CA GLY A 15 29.41 0.84 16.73
C GLY A 15 30.55 0.08 17.37
N GLU A 16 31.72 0.70 17.52
CA GLU A 16 32.84 0.19 18.33
C GLU A 16 32.64 0.43 19.84
N ARG A 17 31.60 1.17 20.25
CA ARG A 17 31.18 1.35 21.65
C ARG A 17 29.64 1.37 21.77
N GLY A 18 29.07 0.42 22.50
CA GLY A 18 27.63 0.31 22.78
C GLY A 18 27.06 -1.11 22.60
N ARG A 19 25.74 -1.27 22.82
CA ARG A 19 25.02 -2.53 22.55
C ARG A 19 25.24 -2.95 21.09
N PRO A 20 25.55 -4.23 20.80
CA PRO A 20 25.79 -4.69 19.43
C PRO A 20 24.64 -4.32 18.49
N PRO A 21 24.93 -3.90 17.24
CA PRO A 21 23.89 -3.55 16.29
C PRO A 21 23.02 -4.78 16.02
N VAL A 22 21.72 -4.60 16.17
CA VAL A 22 20.74 -5.65 15.85
C VAL A 22 20.80 -5.89 14.33
N GLY A 23 20.86 -7.15 13.91
CA GLY A 23 20.93 -7.50 12.50
C GLY A 23 19.78 -6.90 11.69
N LEU A 24 20.08 -6.41 10.49
CA LEU A 24 19.11 -5.75 9.60
C LEU A 24 17.88 -6.61 9.30
N GLU A 25 18.10 -7.90 9.02
CA GLU A 25 17.03 -8.85 8.77
C GLU A 25 16.07 -8.93 9.96
N ARG A 26 16.60 -8.97 11.19
CA ARG A 26 15.80 -8.98 12.41
C ARG A 26 15.00 -7.69 12.54
N MET A 27 15.62 -6.53 12.34
CA MET A 27 14.93 -5.24 12.42
C MET A 27 13.81 -5.14 11.38
N LEU A 28 14.02 -5.68 10.17
CA LEU A 28 13.00 -5.74 9.13
C LEU A 28 11.84 -6.67 9.51
N ARG A 29 12.12 -7.86 10.05
CA ARG A 29 11.10 -8.79 10.57
C ARG A 29 10.26 -8.14 11.68
N ILE A 30 10.91 -7.46 12.62
CA ILE A 30 10.22 -6.72 13.68
C ILE A 30 9.35 -5.60 13.09
N TYR A 31 9.87 -4.84 12.11
CA TYR A 31 9.10 -3.82 11.42
C TYR A 31 7.86 -4.39 10.70
N PHE A 32 7.95 -5.59 10.12
CA PHE A 32 6.79 -6.27 9.51
C PHE A 32 5.74 -6.65 10.56
N LEU A 33 6.15 -7.16 11.72
CA LEU A 33 5.23 -7.39 12.84
C LEU A 33 4.52 -6.09 13.24
N GLN A 34 5.25 -4.97 13.29
CA GLN A 34 4.65 -3.67 13.57
C GLN A 34 3.53 -3.32 12.60
N GLN A 35 3.76 -3.56 11.29
CA GLN A 35 2.78 -3.25 10.25
C GLN A 35 1.58 -4.22 10.27
N TRP A 36 1.82 -5.54 10.34
CA TRP A 36 0.75 -6.55 10.29
C TRP A 36 -0.20 -6.49 11.48
N TYR A 37 0.31 -6.18 12.68
CA TYR A 37 -0.50 -6.13 13.89
C TYR A 37 -0.93 -4.71 14.26
N GLY A 38 -0.44 -3.72 13.54
CA GLY A 38 -0.75 -2.33 13.78
C GLY A 38 -0.27 -1.84 15.16
N LEU A 39 0.89 -2.28 15.62
CA LEU A 39 1.40 -1.95 16.97
C LEU A 39 2.13 -0.59 16.98
N SER A 40 2.16 0.08 18.15
CA SER A 40 3.07 1.21 18.38
C SER A 40 4.51 0.72 18.57
N ASP A 41 5.45 1.59 18.91
CA ASP A 41 6.83 1.15 19.20
C ASP A 41 6.89 0.39 20.51
N GLU A 42 6.29 0.98 21.55
CA GLU A 42 6.17 0.42 22.89
C GLU A 42 5.32 -0.86 22.85
N GLY A 43 4.18 -0.83 22.17
CA GLY A 43 3.33 -2.01 22.05
C GLY A 43 3.96 -3.15 21.25
N LEU A 44 4.92 -2.86 20.35
CA LEU A 44 5.69 -3.89 19.66
C LEU A 44 6.78 -4.48 20.56
N GLU A 45 7.45 -3.62 21.33
CA GLU A 45 8.42 -4.05 22.35
C GLU A 45 7.76 -4.98 23.37
N ASP A 46 6.62 -4.57 23.95
CA ASP A 46 5.83 -5.37 24.90
C ASP A 46 5.37 -6.69 24.25
N ALA A 47 4.83 -6.62 23.03
CA ALA A 47 4.37 -7.82 22.34
C ALA A 47 5.50 -8.82 22.05
N LEU A 48 6.73 -8.35 21.84
CA LEU A 48 7.90 -9.22 21.69
C LEU A 48 8.33 -9.83 23.02
N TYR A 49 8.13 -9.18 24.17
CA TYR A 49 8.34 -9.82 25.48
C TYR A 49 7.25 -10.85 25.81
N ASP A 50 6.03 -10.65 25.34
CA ASP A 50 4.90 -11.54 25.69
C ASP A 50 4.74 -12.73 24.72
N SER A 51 4.94 -12.51 23.42
CA SER A 51 4.60 -13.50 22.39
C SER A 51 5.80 -14.31 21.90
N ILE A 52 5.83 -15.60 22.25
CA ILE A 52 6.83 -16.57 21.74
C ILE A 52 6.81 -16.62 20.22
N ALA A 53 5.63 -16.58 19.59
CA ALA A 53 5.52 -16.66 18.13
C ALA A 53 6.14 -15.44 17.43
N MET A 54 5.94 -14.24 17.98
CA MET A 54 6.55 -13.02 17.45
C MET A 54 8.07 -13.03 17.63
N ARG A 55 8.56 -13.51 18.78
CA ARG A 55 10.01 -13.69 19.01
C ARG A 55 10.62 -14.70 18.06
N ALA A 56 9.98 -15.85 17.88
CA ALA A 56 10.44 -16.88 16.96
C ALA A 56 10.53 -16.34 15.53
N PHE A 57 9.53 -15.57 15.09
CA PHE A 57 9.55 -14.92 13.78
C PHE A 57 10.67 -13.88 13.64
N ALA A 58 10.89 -13.07 14.68
CA ALA A 58 11.97 -12.09 14.73
C ALA A 58 13.36 -12.71 14.97
N GLY A 59 13.43 -14.01 15.31
CA GLY A 59 14.68 -14.67 15.67
C GLY A 59 15.32 -14.07 16.93
N ILE A 60 14.52 -13.76 17.95
CA ILE A 60 14.98 -13.24 19.25
C ILE A 60 15.01 -14.37 20.27
N ASP A 61 16.16 -14.56 20.90
CA ASP A 61 16.33 -15.47 22.04
C ASP A 61 16.58 -14.66 23.34
N LEU A 62 15.57 -14.60 24.20
CA LEU A 62 15.63 -13.83 25.46
C LEU A 62 16.70 -14.34 26.44
N ALA A 63 17.19 -15.58 26.27
CA ALA A 63 18.30 -16.09 27.09
C ALA A 63 19.66 -15.48 26.70
N ARG A 64 19.76 -14.91 25.49
CA ARG A 64 21.02 -14.41 24.90
C ARG A 64 21.01 -12.91 24.66
N GLU A 65 19.85 -12.33 24.44
CA GLU A 65 19.69 -10.93 24.04
C GLU A 65 18.34 -10.36 24.46
N ASN A 66 18.31 -9.05 24.69
CA ASN A 66 17.05 -8.36 24.99
C ASN A 66 16.31 -7.99 23.69
N VAL A 67 15.02 -7.68 23.82
CA VAL A 67 14.23 -7.07 22.73
C VAL A 67 14.83 -5.68 22.39
N PRO A 68 14.80 -5.24 21.12
CA PRO A 68 15.12 -3.86 20.78
C PRO A 68 14.08 -2.91 21.36
N ASP A 69 14.54 -1.87 22.05
CA ASP A 69 13.64 -0.88 22.66
C ASP A 69 12.92 -0.03 21.61
N ALA A 70 11.84 0.64 22.04
CA ALA A 70 11.05 1.56 21.22
C ALA A 70 11.91 2.61 20.50
N THR A 71 12.98 3.10 21.13
CA THR A 71 13.87 4.11 20.52
C THR A 71 14.70 3.54 19.37
N THR A 72 15.09 2.28 19.46
CA THR A 72 15.81 1.53 18.42
C THR A 72 14.89 1.28 17.22
N LEU A 73 13.63 0.91 17.47
CA LEU A 73 12.61 0.77 16.43
C LEU A 73 12.35 2.10 15.71
N LEU A 74 12.25 3.20 16.46
CA LEU A 74 12.10 4.54 15.91
C LEU A 74 13.28 4.93 15.00
N LYS A 75 14.52 4.69 15.43
CA LYS A 75 15.73 4.96 14.62
C LYS A 75 15.72 4.15 13.33
N PHE A 76 15.36 2.88 13.39
CA PHE A 76 15.26 2.04 12.20
C PHE A 76 14.22 2.54 11.21
N ARG A 77 13.04 2.97 11.68
CA ARG A 77 12.04 3.58 10.79
C ARG A 77 12.51 4.87 10.15
N ARG A 78 13.24 5.73 10.88
CA ARG A 78 13.84 6.94 10.29
C ARG A 78 14.78 6.56 9.14
N LEU A 79 15.63 5.57 9.36
CA LEU A 79 16.52 5.04 8.32
C LEU A 79 15.73 4.55 7.09
N LEU A 80 14.63 3.82 7.28
CA LEU A 80 13.79 3.38 6.15
C LEU A 80 13.22 4.55 5.35
N VAL A 81 12.83 5.63 6.02
CA VAL A 81 12.26 6.84 5.41
C VAL A 81 13.35 7.66 4.71
N ASP A 82 14.45 7.95 5.41
CA ASP A 82 15.52 8.84 4.95
C ASP A 82 16.23 8.29 3.69
N HIS A 83 16.22 6.96 3.51
CA HIS A 83 16.81 6.27 2.36
C HIS A 83 15.79 5.72 1.35
N GLU A 84 14.51 6.09 1.49
CA GLU A 84 13.39 5.66 0.62
C GLU A 84 13.26 4.13 0.48
N LEU A 85 13.66 3.38 1.52
CA LEU A 85 13.74 1.92 1.47
C LEU A 85 12.37 1.26 1.45
N THR A 86 11.32 1.91 1.96
CA THR A 86 9.97 1.34 1.92
C THR A 86 9.40 1.31 0.49
N ARG A 87 9.72 2.33 -0.32
CA ARG A 87 9.38 2.34 -1.75
C ARG A 87 10.15 1.26 -2.49
N LYS A 88 11.47 1.17 -2.27
CA LYS A 88 12.29 0.10 -2.87
C LYS A 88 11.80 -1.29 -2.49
N LEU A 89 11.38 -1.50 -1.25
CA LEU A 89 10.78 -2.75 -0.79
C LEU A 89 9.47 -3.05 -1.54
N PHE A 90 8.62 -2.05 -1.74
CA PHE A 90 7.38 -2.19 -2.52
C PHE A 90 7.67 -2.58 -3.97
N ASP A 91 8.62 -1.88 -4.61
CA ASP A 91 9.01 -2.14 -6.00
C ASP A 91 9.62 -3.54 -6.14
N GLU A 92 10.51 -3.95 -5.24
CA GLU A 92 11.17 -5.26 -5.26
C GLU A 92 10.18 -6.42 -5.07
N ILE A 93 9.23 -6.28 -4.14
CA ILE A 93 8.15 -7.26 -3.97
C ILE A 93 7.28 -7.32 -5.23
N GLY A 94 7.01 -6.17 -5.86
CA GLY A 94 6.29 -6.11 -7.13
C GLY A 94 7.01 -6.87 -8.25
N ILE A 95 8.33 -6.68 -8.36
CA ILE A 95 9.18 -7.38 -9.33
C ILE A 95 9.14 -8.89 -9.10
N GLU A 96 9.39 -9.35 -7.87
CA GLU A 96 9.35 -10.78 -7.51
C GLU A 96 7.99 -11.43 -7.83
N LEU A 97 6.88 -10.73 -7.55
CA LEU A 97 5.54 -11.22 -7.88
C LEU A 97 5.30 -11.27 -9.39
N CYS A 98 5.85 -10.33 -10.15
CA CYS A 98 5.80 -10.34 -11.60
C CYS A 98 6.63 -11.49 -12.20
N GLU A 99 7.83 -11.73 -11.70
CA GLU A 99 8.72 -12.81 -12.14
C GLU A 99 8.11 -14.19 -11.88
N ARG A 100 7.35 -14.33 -10.79
CA ARG A 100 6.56 -15.53 -10.48
C ARG A 100 5.26 -15.66 -11.30
N GLY A 101 4.98 -14.71 -12.21
CA GLY A 101 3.77 -14.70 -13.02
C GLY A 101 2.48 -14.43 -12.23
N LEU A 102 2.58 -13.82 -11.05
CA LEU A 102 1.44 -13.57 -10.16
C LEU A 102 0.76 -12.22 -10.40
N MET A 103 1.42 -11.31 -11.13
CA MET A 103 0.92 -9.99 -11.48
C MET A 103 1.00 -9.81 -13.00
N MET A 104 -0.15 -9.54 -13.62
CA MET A 104 -0.24 -9.26 -15.05
C MET A 104 -0.14 -7.75 -15.29
N LYS A 105 0.13 -7.36 -16.54
CA LYS A 105 0.38 -5.96 -16.93
C LYS A 105 -0.65 -5.40 -17.91
N GLU A 106 -1.68 -6.16 -18.29
CA GLU A 106 -2.58 -5.73 -19.37
C GLU A 106 -3.78 -4.91 -18.89
N GLY A 107 -4.26 -5.15 -17.67
CA GLY A 107 -5.43 -4.48 -17.10
C GLY A 107 -5.12 -3.88 -15.74
N THR A 108 -5.57 -2.64 -15.51
CA THR A 108 -5.39 -1.96 -14.21
C THR A 108 -6.71 -1.41 -13.68
N LEU A 109 -6.90 -1.51 -12.36
CA LEU A 109 -7.97 -0.91 -11.61
C LEU A 109 -7.39 0.27 -10.84
N VAL A 110 -7.98 1.44 -11.01
CA VAL A 110 -7.61 2.63 -10.25
C VAL A 110 -8.69 2.98 -9.24
N ASP A 111 -8.27 3.19 -8.01
CA ASP A 111 -9.16 3.64 -6.94
C ASP A 111 -8.39 4.42 -5.88
N ALA A 112 -9.13 5.22 -5.11
CA ALA A 112 -8.56 6.05 -4.05
C ALA A 112 -9.29 5.84 -2.74
N THR A 113 -8.53 5.67 -1.66
CA THR A 113 -9.08 5.58 -0.31
C THR A 113 -8.54 6.68 0.59
N ILE A 114 -9.40 7.22 1.45
CA ILE A 114 -9.02 8.21 2.47
C ILE A 114 -8.51 7.46 3.70
N PHE A 115 -7.38 7.92 4.24
CA PHE A 115 -6.88 7.60 5.57
C PHE A 115 -7.00 8.83 6.46
N GLU A 116 -7.73 8.70 7.56
CA GLU A 116 -8.03 9.84 8.43
C GLU A 116 -6.84 10.21 9.30
N ALA A 117 -6.60 11.51 9.41
CA ALA A 117 -5.68 12.10 10.36
C ALA A 117 -6.44 12.64 11.58
N PRO A 118 -5.85 12.63 12.78
CA PRO A 118 -6.43 13.32 13.92
C PRO A 118 -6.64 14.81 13.61
N PRO A 119 -7.88 15.34 13.64
CA PRO A 119 -8.14 16.76 13.35
C PRO A 119 -7.82 17.68 14.54
N SER A 120 -7.24 17.12 15.62
CA SER A 120 -7.02 17.80 16.89
C SER A 120 -5.95 18.88 16.77
N THR A 121 -6.29 20.07 17.24
CA THR A 121 -5.36 21.19 17.45
C THR A 121 -4.78 21.18 18.86
N LYS A 122 -5.14 20.23 19.73
CA LYS A 122 -4.63 20.14 21.10
C LYS A 122 -3.19 19.61 21.12
N ASN A 123 -2.26 20.42 20.64
CA ASN A 123 -0.83 20.18 20.66
C ASN A 123 -0.10 21.50 20.99
N ALA A 124 1.20 21.44 21.30
CA ALA A 124 1.97 22.63 21.67
C ALA A 124 1.93 23.76 20.63
N GLY A 125 1.69 23.43 19.35
CA GLY A 125 1.60 24.40 18.25
C GLY A 125 0.18 24.84 17.90
N ASN A 126 -0.85 24.44 18.66
CA ASN A 126 -2.27 24.75 18.46
C ASN A 126 -2.79 24.61 17.01
N SER A 127 -2.16 23.74 16.21
CA SER A 127 -2.39 23.65 14.77
C SER A 127 -2.64 22.20 14.36
N ARG A 128 -3.43 22.04 13.29
CA ARG A 128 -3.58 20.75 12.61
C ARG A 128 -2.31 20.44 11.82
N ASP A 129 -2.19 19.20 11.37
CA ASP A 129 -1.17 18.84 10.40
C ASP A 129 -1.37 19.66 9.12
N PRO A 130 -0.40 20.51 8.72
CA PRO A 130 -0.54 21.41 7.58
C PRO A 130 -0.56 20.69 6.23
N GLU A 131 -0.09 19.44 6.15
CA GLU A 131 -0.09 18.64 4.93
C GLU A 131 -1.35 17.77 4.78
N MET A 132 -2.22 17.78 5.79
CA MET A 132 -3.50 17.06 5.78
C MET A 132 -4.64 18.04 5.51
N HIS A 133 -5.60 17.62 4.68
CA HIS A 133 -6.71 18.49 4.28
C HIS A 133 -8.06 17.79 4.39
N GLN A 134 -9.12 18.59 4.41
CA GLN A 134 -10.48 18.08 4.48
C GLN A 134 -11.00 17.73 3.08
N ALA A 135 -11.70 16.60 2.99
CA ALA A 135 -12.43 16.19 1.80
C ALA A 135 -13.80 15.67 2.20
N LYS A 136 -14.78 15.84 1.30
CA LYS A 136 -16.14 15.33 1.50
C LYS A 136 -16.30 14.02 0.75
N LYS A 137 -16.66 12.94 1.46
CA LYS A 137 -17.04 11.66 0.86
C LYS A 137 -18.50 11.40 1.20
N GLY A 138 -19.38 11.53 0.21
CA GLY A 138 -20.83 11.50 0.47
C GLY A 138 -21.26 12.73 1.27
N ASN A 139 -21.90 12.51 2.42
CA ASN A 139 -22.28 13.59 3.34
C ASN A 139 -21.22 13.89 4.42
N ASP A 140 -20.27 12.97 4.61
CA ASP A 140 -19.30 13.04 5.71
C ASP A 140 -18.03 13.77 5.27
N GLY A 141 -17.51 14.60 6.17
CA GLY A 141 -16.23 15.29 6.00
C GLY A 141 -15.12 14.49 6.67
N HIS A 142 -14.07 14.15 5.92
CA HIS A 142 -12.89 13.46 6.42
C HIS A 142 -11.68 14.39 6.34
N PHE A 143 -10.88 14.43 7.40
CA PHE A 143 -9.61 15.16 7.43
C PHE A 143 -8.46 14.15 7.33
N GLY A 144 -7.53 14.34 6.38
CA GLY A 144 -6.39 13.43 6.23
C GLY A 144 -5.78 13.45 4.83
N MET A 145 -5.37 12.26 4.40
CA MET A 145 -4.74 12.01 3.10
C MET A 145 -5.50 10.95 2.30
N LYS A 146 -5.22 10.88 1.00
CA LYS A 146 -5.66 9.81 0.11
C LYS A 146 -4.48 8.95 -0.30
N ALA A 147 -4.73 7.65 -0.42
CA ALA A 147 -3.88 6.73 -1.16
C ALA A 147 -4.61 6.33 -2.45
N HIS A 148 -3.97 6.64 -3.57
CA HIS A 148 -4.38 6.29 -4.92
C HIS A 148 -3.61 5.05 -5.33
N LEU A 149 -4.30 4.00 -5.76
CA LEU A 149 -3.69 2.72 -6.13
C LEU A 149 -3.95 2.40 -7.59
N GLY A 150 -2.91 1.87 -8.24
CA GLY A 150 -3.03 1.05 -9.44
C GLY A 150 -2.94 -0.42 -9.03
N VAL A 151 -3.96 -1.19 -9.37
CA VAL A 151 -4.09 -2.60 -9.00
C VAL A 151 -4.27 -3.45 -10.25
N ASP A 152 -3.53 -4.54 -10.39
CA ASP A 152 -3.68 -5.45 -11.51
C ASP A 152 -5.10 -6.03 -11.52
N ALA A 153 -5.78 -5.90 -12.66
CA ALA A 153 -7.20 -6.27 -12.80
C ALA A 153 -7.42 -7.77 -12.59
N ASP A 154 -6.44 -8.60 -12.91
CA ASP A 154 -6.53 -10.06 -12.80
C ASP A 154 -6.21 -10.57 -11.40
N SER A 155 -5.04 -10.21 -10.88
CA SER A 155 -4.57 -10.71 -9.58
C SER A 155 -5.16 -9.96 -8.39
N GLY A 156 -5.56 -8.70 -8.56
CA GLY A 156 -5.93 -7.80 -7.48
C GLY A 156 -4.73 -7.28 -6.67
N LEU A 157 -3.49 -7.49 -7.15
CA LEU A 157 -2.28 -7.03 -6.48
C LEU A 157 -1.95 -5.58 -6.86
N VAL A 158 -1.44 -4.82 -5.89
CA VAL A 158 -1.09 -3.41 -6.08
C VAL A 158 0.24 -3.31 -6.82
N HIS A 159 0.29 -2.53 -7.89
CA HIS A 159 1.53 -2.25 -8.63
C HIS A 159 1.98 -0.80 -8.53
N SER A 160 1.05 0.14 -8.28
CA SER A 160 1.34 1.57 -8.15
C SER A 160 0.65 2.14 -6.92
N LEU A 161 1.35 3.04 -6.22
CA LEU A 161 0.83 3.79 -5.08
C LEU A 161 1.27 5.25 -5.20
N VAL A 162 0.30 6.15 -5.11
CA VAL A 162 0.53 7.59 -4.97
C VAL A 162 -0.30 8.11 -3.83
N THR A 163 0.23 9.06 -3.07
CA THR A 163 -0.45 9.64 -1.92
C THR A 163 -0.54 11.14 -2.05
N THR A 164 -1.67 11.70 -1.64
CA THR A 164 -1.92 13.14 -1.70
C THR A 164 -2.69 13.59 -0.47
N ALA A 165 -2.77 14.89 -0.25
CA ALA A 165 -3.79 15.45 0.63
C ALA A 165 -5.20 15.02 0.18
N ALA A 166 -6.16 14.94 1.12
CA ALA A 166 -7.47 14.38 0.80
C ALA A 166 -8.31 15.23 -0.17
N ASN A 167 -8.07 16.54 -0.25
CA ASN A 167 -8.77 17.46 -1.15
C ASN A 167 -8.36 17.30 -2.62
N GLU A 168 -7.24 16.64 -2.89
CA GLU A 168 -6.78 16.40 -4.25
C GLU A 168 -7.75 15.50 -5.04
N SER A 169 -7.86 15.79 -6.34
CA SER A 169 -8.75 15.09 -7.26
C SER A 169 -8.17 13.74 -7.69
N ASP A 170 -8.97 12.68 -7.65
CA ASP A 170 -8.51 11.33 -8.00
C ASP A 170 -8.07 11.24 -9.48
N VAL A 171 -8.76 11.97 -10.39
CA VAL A 171 -8.40 12.04 -11.81
C VAL A 171 -6.97 12.59 -12.02
N SER A 172 -6.46 13.45 -11.13
CA SER A 172 -5.14 14.06 -11.33
C SER A 172 -4.00 13.07 -11.16
N GLN A 173 -4.21 12.03 -10.34
CA GLN A 173 -3.19 11.03 -10.06
C GLN A 173 -3.23 9.85 -11.03
N ALA A 174 -4.28 9.73 -11.85
CA ALA A 174 -4.48 8.59 -12.76
C ALA A 174 -3.28 8.26 -13.66
N HIS A 175 -2.48 9.25 -14.06
CA HIS A 175 -1.30 9.03 -14.90
C HIS A 175 -0.17 8.27 -14.21
N ALA A 176 -0.04 8.45 -12.90
CA ALA A 176 0.97 7.81 -12.07
C ALA A 176 0.51 6.44 -11.54
N LEU A 177 -0.75 6.06 -11.77
CA LEU A 177 -1.31 4.74 -11.41
C LEU A 177 -1.21 3.73 -12.57
N LEU A 178 -0.55 4.11 -13.66
CA LEU A 178 -0.31 3.27 -14.82
C LEU A 178 1.18 2.94 -14.91
N HIS A 179 1.53 1.67 -15.08
CA HIS A 179 2.91 1.22 -15.28
C HIS A 179 3.35 1.23 -16.76
N GLY A 180 2.46 1.59 -17.69
CA GLY A 180 2.75 1.87 -19.11
C GLY A 180 2.55 0.71 -20.09
N TYR A 181 2.13 -0.46 -19.62
CA TYR A 181 1.88 -1.65 -20.47
C TYR A 181 0.39 -1.99 -20.58
N GLU A 182 -0.46 -1.22 -19.91
CA GLU A 182 -1.88 -1.47 -19.85
C GLU A 182 -2.56 -1.22 -21.19
N ARG A 183 -3.51 -2.09 -21.51
CA ARG A 183 -4.46 -1.91 -22.61
C ARG A 183 -5.76 -1.34 -22.11
N GLU A 184 -6.19 -1.72 -20.91
CA GLU A 184 -7.44 -1.32 -20.29
C GLU A 184 -7.24 -0.80 -18.87
N ALA A 185 -7.94 0.28 -18.52
CA ALA A 185 -7.97 0.83 -17.17
C ALA A 185 -9.40 1.04 -16.69
N PHE A 186 -9.71 0.62 -15.47
CA PHE A 186 -11.03 0.71 -14.88
C PHE A 186 -11.02 1.67 -13.70
N GLY A 187 -11.96 2.61 -13.66
CA GLY A 187 -12.02 3.63 -12.62
C GLY A 187 -13.45 3.87 -12.12
N ASP A 188 -13.55 4.43 -10.93
CA ASP A 188 -14.81 4.90 -10.37
C ASP A 188 -15.28 6.23 -10.99
N ALA A 189 -16.46 6.71 -10.61
CA ALA A 189 -16.99 7.96 -11.14
C ALA A 189 -16.09 9.18 -10.83
N GLY A 190 -15.23 9.08 -9.81
CA GLY A 190 -14.18 10.05 -9.49
C GLY A 190 -13.17 10.23 -10.63
N TYR A 191 -12.96 9.22 -11.48
CA TYR A 191 -12.08 9.27 -12.66
C TYR A 191 -12.76 9.78 -13.95
N THR A 192 -13.96 10.37 -13.85
CA THR A 192 -14.67 10.90 -15.02
C THR A 192 -13.84 11.95 -15.74
N GLY A 193 -13.61 11.75 -17.04
CA GLY A 193 -12.86 12.68 -17.89
C GLY A 193 -11.35 12.43 -17.94
N VAL A 194 -10.85 11.36 -17.31
CA VAL A 194 -9.42 10.99 -17.31
C VAL A 194 -8.81 10.95 -18.71
N GLY A 195 -9.47 10.32 -19.68
CA GLY A 195 -8.96 10.20 -21.04
C GLY A 195 -8.84 11.52 -21.82
N LYS A 196 -9.36 12.63 -21.30
CA LYS A 196 -9.28 13.97 -21.92
C LYS A 196 -8.16 14.84 -21.34
N ARG A 197 -7.44 14.35 -20.33
CA ARG A 197 -6.38 15.13 -19.67
C ARG A 197 -5.12 15.21 -20.52
N GLU A 198 -4.38 16.32 -20.39
CA GLU A 198 -3.07 16.50 -21.00
C GLU A 198 -2.10 15.40 -20.58
N ASP A 199 -2.07 15.04 -19.28
CA ASP A 199 -1.20 14.00 -18.70
C ASP A 199 -1.50 12.57 -19.21
N MET A 200 -2.59 12.42 -19.98
CA MET A 200 -3.01 11.16 -20.62
C MET A 200 -2.78 11.16 -22.13
N LYS A 201 -2.38 12.30 -22.73
CA LYS A 201 -2.09 12.37 -24.16
C LYS A 201 -0.92 11.45 -24.49
N GLY A 202 -1.09 10.65 -25.54
CA GLY A 202 -0.10 9.67 -25.99
C GLY A 202 -0.20 8.30 -25.31
N LYS A 203 -1.03 8.12 -24.27
CA LYS A 203 -1.31 6.79 -23.71
C LYS A 203 -2.40 6.10 -24.53
N THR A 204 -2.16 4.85 -24.94
CA THR A 204 -3.11 4.04 -25.74
C THR A 204 -4.14 3.29 -24.89
N VAL A 205 -4.23 3.60 -23.59
CA VAL A 205 -5.06 2.88 -22.63
C VAL A 205 -6.55 3.21 -22.83
N LYS A 206 -7.38 2.18 -22.92
CA LYS A 206 -8.83 2.30 -22.97
C LYS A 206 -9.41 2.42 -21.56
N TRP A 207 -10.06 3.56 -21.28
CA TRP A 207 -10.63 3.84 -19.97
C TRP A 207 -12.10 3.42 -19.85
N HIS A 208 -12.38 2.60 -18.85
CA HIS A 208 -13.69 2.13 -18.45
C HIS A 208 -14.10 2.77 -17.12
N VAL A 209 -14.63 3.99 -17.21
CA VAL A 209 -15.07 4.77 -16.03
C VAL A 209 -16.55 4.51 -15.75
N ALA A 210 -16.88 4.19 -14.50
CA ALA A 210 -18.26 3.98 -14.09
C ALA A 210 -19.08 5.29 -14.21
N PRO A 211 -20.24 5.27 -14.87
CA PRO A 211 -21.11 6.43 -14.96
C PRO A 211 -21.78 6.71 -13.60
N ARG A 212 -22.14 7.98 -13.37
CA ARG A 212 -22.88 8.36 -12.16
C ARG A 212 -24.24 7.65 -12.11
N ARG A 213 -24.60 7.12 -10.94
CA ARG A 213 -25.86 6.38 -10.70
C ARG A 213 -27.11 7.17 -11.12
N SER A 214 -27.08 8.49 -11.02
CA SER A 214 -28.17 9.37 -11.48
C SER A 214 -28.44 9.27 -12.99
N LYS A 215 -27.39 9.11 -13.81
CA LYS A 215 -27.54 8.96 -15.27
C LYS A 215 -28.24 7.65 -15.64
N ILE A 216 -27.89 6.56 -14.96
CA ILE A 216 -28.56 5.25 -15.17
C ILE A 216 -30.02 5.32 -14.72
N LYS A 217 -30.31 5.98 -13.59
CA LYS A 217 -31.69 6.16 -13.10
C LYS A 217 -32.57 6.97 -14.05
N ALA A 218 -31.99 7.95 -14.73
CA ALA A 218 -32.70 8.80 -15.69
C ALA A 218 -32.98 8.12 -17.04
N MET A 219 -32.44 6.92 -17.30
CA MET A 219 -32.72 6.18 -18.53
C MET A 219 -34.16 5.64 -18.53
N PRO A 220 -34.87 5.71 -19.67
CA PRO A 220 -36.19 5.10 -19.81
C PRO A 220 -36.12 3.61 -19.52
N GLU A 221 -37.17 3.08 -18.89
CA GLU A 221 -37.30 1.65 -18.64
C GLU A 221 -37.38 0.89 -19.96
N GLY A 222 -36.68 -0.25 -20.05
CA GLY A 222 -36.64 -1.09 -21.24
C GLY A 222 -35.34 -1.89 -21.39
N ALA A 223 -35.28 -2.74 -22.40
CA ALA A 223 -34.16 -3.66 -22.65
C ALA A 223 -32.78 -2.97 -22.72
N LEU A 224 -32.73 -1.73 -23.25
CA LEU A 224 -31.48 -0.97 -23.31
C LEU A 224 -30.94 -0.63 -21.91
N LYS A 225 -31.82 -0.29 -20.97
CA LYS A 225 -31.43 0.00 -19.58
C LYS A 225 -30.94 -1.26 -18.88
N GLU A 226 -31.61 -2.39 -19.09
CA GLU A 226 -31.20 -3.69 -18.54
C GLU A 226 -29.81 -4.10 -19.04
N LEU A 227 -29.53 -3.94 -20.34
CA LEU A 227 -28.22 -4.21 -20.91
C LEU A 227 -27.13 -3.31 -20.32
N VAL A 228 -27.40 -2.00 -20.17
CA VAL A 228 -26.45 -1.08 -19.52
C VAL A 228 -26.21 -1.47 -18.07
N VAL A 229 -27.26 -1.84 -17.33
CA VAL A 229 -27.13 -2.30 -15.94
C VAL A 229 -26.29 -3.58 -15.86
N ALA A 230 -26.46 -4.53 -16.78
CA ALA A 230 -25.67 -5.75 -16.84
C ALA A 230 -24.18 -5.48 -17.12
N VAL A 231 -23.88 -4.57 -18.07
CA VAL A 231 -22.50 -4.14 -18.36
C VAL A 231 -21.88 -3.45 -17.16
N GLU A 232 -22.59 -2.52 -16.52
CA GLU A 232 -22.08 -1.82 -15.33
C GLU A 232 -21.91 -2.75 -14.13
N ARG A 233 -22.78 -3.75 -13.98
CA ARG A 233 -22.61 -4.81 -12.97
C ARG A 233 -21.33 -5.61 -13.22
N THR A 234 -21.04 -5.96 -14.46
CA THR A 234 -19.81 -6.68 -14.82
C THR A 234 -18.57 -5.84 -14.52
N LYS A 235 -18.57 -4.55 -14.90
CA LYS A 235 -17.47 -3.61 -14.56
C LYS A 235 -17.30 -3.46 -13.04
N ALA A 236 -18.40 -3.40 -12.29
CA ALA A 236 -18.36 -3.31 -10.84
C ALA A 236 -17.76 -4.59 -10.20
N GLN A 237 -18.05 -5.77 -10.74
CA GLN A 237 -17.45 -7.03 -10.28
C GLN A 237 -15.95 -7.08 -10.52
N ILE A 238 -15.48 -6.60 -11.69
CA ILE A 238 -14.04 -6.47 -11.97
C ILE A 238 -13.39 -5.49 -10.98
N ARG A 239 -14.01 -4.32 -10.81
CA ARG A 239 -13.51 -3.27 -9.91
C ARG A 239 -13.49 -3.67 -8.45
N ALA A 240 -14.39 -4.55 -7.98
CA ALA A 240 -14.43 -4.99 -6.59
C ALA A 240 -13.09 -5.57 -6.11
N ARG A 241 -12.24 -6.08 -7.01
CA ARG A 241 -10.89 -6.57 -6.67
C ARG A 241 -9.98 -5.49 -6.08
N VAL A 242 -10.15 -4.22 -6.49
CA VAL A 242 -9.40 -3.08 -5.95
C VAL A 242 -9.69 -2.83 -4.46
N GLU A 243 -10.83 -3.32 -3.96
CA GLU A 243 -11.20 -3.18 -2.55
C GLU A 243 -10.40 -4.14 -1.65
N HIS A 244 -9.87 -5.25 -2.19
CA HIS A 244 -9.16 -6.24 -1.39
C HIS A 244 -7.88 -5.71 -0.74
N PRO A 245 -6.95 -5.03 -1.45
CA PRO A 245 -5.78 -4.43 -0.80
C PRO A 245 -6.16 -3.42 0.28
N PHE A 246 -7.17 -2.59 0.02
CA PHE A 246 -7.66 -1.64 1.04
C PHE A 246 -8.24 -2.35 2.25
N HIS A 247 -9.00 -3.42 2.05
CA HIS A 247 -9.55 -4.23 3.13
C HIS A 247 -8.44 -4.86 3.98
N VAL A 248 -7.40 -5.41 3.34
CA VAL A 248 -6.23 -5.98 4.03
C VAL A 248 -5.55 -4.91 4.88
N VAL A 249 -5.23 -3.75 4.31
CA VAL A 249 -4.53 -2.68 5.07
C VAL A 249 -5.41 -2.13 6.21
N LYS A 250 -6.68 -1.84 5.94
CA LYS A 250 -7.56 -1.19 6.93
C LYS A 250 -8.01 -2.14 8.04
N ASN A 251 -8.39 -3.37 7.69
CA ASN A 251 -9.01 -4.30 8.64
C ASN A 251 -8.02 -5.36 9.13
N LEU A 252 -7.31 -6.05 8.22
CA LEU A 252 -6.38 -7.10 8.64
C LEU A 252 -5.15 -6.51 9.36
N PHE A 253 -4.56 -5.44 8.80
CA PHE A 253 -3.41 -4.75 9.40
C PHE A 253 -3.81 -3.63 10.37
N ARG A 254 -5.11 -3.43 10.59
CA ARG A 254 -5.68 -2.45 11.53
C ARG A 254 -5.20 -1.01 11.26
N HIS A 255 -4.89 -0.69 10.01
CA HIS A 255 -4.41 0.64 9.61
C HIS A 255 -5.56 1.50 9.09
N GLY A 256 -6.49 1.88 9.97
CA GLY A 256 -7.63 2.74 9.60
C GLY A 256 -7.30 4.24 9.53
N LYS A 257 -6.25 4.68 10.24
CA LYS A 257 -5.87 6.09 10.42
C LYS A 257 -4.37 6.26 10.25
N VAL A 258 -3.97 7.45 9.78
CA VAL A 258 -2.54 7.80 9.69
C VAL A 258 -1.93 7.92 11.09
N ARG A 259 -0.65 7.55 11.20
CA ARG A 259 0.07 7.51 12.48
C ARG A 259 1.05 8.65 12.65
N TYR A 260 1.54 9.19 11.54
CA TYR A 260 2.59 10.19 11.54
C TYR A 260 2.05 11.56 11.14
N LYS A 261 2.82 12.60 11.49
CA LYS A 261 2.63 13.93 10.91
C LYS A 261 3.34 14.03 9.57
N GLY A 262 2.71 14.72 8.62
CA GLY A 262 3.19 14.95 7.27
C GLY A 262 2.90 13.79 6.31
N LEU A 263 2.83 14.09 5.02
CA LEU A 263 2.59 13.10 3.97
C LEU A 263 3.79 12.16 3.84
N LEU A 264 5.02 12.66 3.88
CA LEU A 264 6.22 11.87 3.61
C LEU A 264 6.31 10.57 4.45
N LYS A 265 6.14 10.68 5.77
CA LYS A 265 6.22 9.51 6.67
C LYS A 265 5.06 8.55 6.49
N ASN A 266 3.86 9.07 6.28
CA ASN A 266 2.68 8.23 6.05
C ASN A 266 2.75 7.53 4.69
N THR A 267 3.28 8.21 3.68
CA THR A 267 3.55 7.65 2.34
C THR A 267 4.52 6.50 2.44
N ALA A 268 5.65 6.71 3.13
CA ALA A 268 6.63 5.66 3.38
C ALA A 268 6.02 4.44 4.09
N GLN A 269 5.14 4.66 5.07
CA GLN A 269 4.44 3.57 5.74
C GLN A 269 3.46 2.83 4.81
N LEU A 270 2.72 3.56 3.98
CA LEU A 270 1.76 2.97 3.05
C LEU A 270 2.45 2.10 1.99
N PHE A 271 3.65 2.46 1.53
CA PHE A 271 4.45 1.58 0.67
C PHE A 271 4.69 0.21 1.32
N SER A 272 5.18 0.20 2.57
CA SER A 272 5.37 -1.05 3.31
C SER A 272 4.06 -1.83 3.52
N LEU A 273 2.98 -1.13 3.88
CA LEU A 273 1.68 -1.77 4.11
C LEU A 273 1.12 -2.43 2.86
N PHE A 274 1.17 -1.77 1.71
CA PHE A 274 0.67 -2.35 0.45
C PHE A 274 1.62 -3.42 -0.11
N ALA A 275 2.93 -3.30 0.10
CA ALA A 275 3.88 -4.36 -0.22
C ALA A 275 3.58 -5.65 0.58
N LEU A 276 3.36 -5.51 1.88
CA LEU A 276 2.98 -6.61 2.75
C LEU A 276 1.56 -7.13 2.47
N ALA A 277 0.65 -6.27 2.03
CA ALA A 277 -0.70 -6.66 1.62
C ALA A 277 -0.63 -7.56 0.37
N ASN A 278 0.22 -7.22 -0.61
CA ASN A 278 0.47 -8.07 -1.77
C ASN A 278 0.95 -9.47 -1.36
N LEU A 279 1.93 -9.57 -0.46
CA LEU A 279 2.40 -10.86 0.05
C LEU A 279 1.29 -11.65 0.77
N ALA A 280 0.48 -10.97 1.59
CA ALA A 280 -0.63 -11.59 2.29
C ALA A 280 -1.72 -12.11 1.33
N MET A 281 -2.01 -11.37 0.27
CA MET A 281 -2.97 -11.77 -0.77
C MET A 281 -2.44 -12.89 -1.65
N ALA A 282 -1.14 -12.85 -1.98
CA ALA A 282 -0.47 -13.87 -2.78
C ALA A 282 -0.06 -15.12 -1.97
N ARG A 283 -0.26 -15.15 -0.64
CA ARG A 283 0.27 -16.18 0.27
C ARG A 283 0.01 -17.63 -0.18
N ASN A 284 -1.17 -17.91 -0.73
CA ASN A 284 -1.53 -19.27 -1.15
C ASN A 284 -0.81 -19.68 -2.44
N ARG A 285 -0.45 -18.71 -3.29
CA ARG A 285 0.30 -18.90 -4.53
C ARG A 285 1.81 -18.92 -4.30
N LEU A 286 2.27 -18.27 -3.22
CA LEU A 286 3.67 -18.24 -2.80
C LEU A 286 4.09 -19.45 -1.98
N ARG A 287 3.14 -20.16 -1.35
CA ARG A 287 3.43 -21.39 -0.61
C ARG A 287 3.93 -22.45 -1.60
N PRO A 288 5.05 -23.13 -1.31
CA PRO A 288 5.42 -24.32 -2.05
C PRO A 288 4.24 -25.29 -2.01
N CYS A 289 3.77 -25.75 -3.17
CA CYS A 289 2.91 -26.92 -3.24
C CYS A 289 3.63 -28.03 -2.46
N HIS A 290 3.00 -28.55 -1.41
CA HIS A 290 3.53 -29.71 -0.69
C HIS A 290 3.76 -30.83 -1.72
N GLY A 291 5.02 -31.07 -2.10
CA GLY A 291 5.39 -31.99 -3.17
C GLY A 291 6.66 -31.64 -3.95
N SER A 292 7.12 -30.39 -3.95
CA SER A 292 8.41 -30.04 -4.57
C SER A 292 9.52 -30.07 -3.52
N SER A 293 10.05 -31.26 -3.21
CA SER A 293 11.38 -31.35 -2.62
C SER A 293 12.37 -30.71 -3.60
N PRO A 294 13.31 -29.85 -3.15
CA PRO A 294 14.42 -29.46 -3.99
C PRO A 294 15.28 -30.72 -4.17
N SER A 295 15.12 -31.38 -5.31
CA SER A 295 16.09 -32.37 -5.78
C SER A 295 17.42 -31.63 -5.91
N GLY A 296 18.38 -32.06 -5.10
CA GLY A 296 19.71 -31.47 -5.07
C GLY A 296 20.40 -31.53 -6.42
N VAL A 297 21.21 -30.49 -6.65
CA VAL A 297 22.48 -30.56 -7.36
C VAL A 297 23.45 -29.70 -6.56
#